data_AF-I1S4G4-F1
#
_entry.id   AF-I1S4G4-F1
#
_cell.length_a   1.000
_cell.length_b   1.000
_cell.length_c   1.000
_cell.angle_alpha   90.00
_cell.angle_beta   90.00
_cell.angle_gamma   90.00
#
_symmetry.space_group_name_H-M   'P 1'
#
loop_
_entity.id
_entity.type
_entity.pdbx_description
1 polymer ?
#
loop_
_entity_poly.entity_id
_entity_poly.type
_entity_poly.pdbx_seq_one_letter_code
_entity_poly.pdbx_strand_id
1 'polypeptide(L)'
;MYYTRPNYTPTNSPAASRSRYLLTSVKLEGVKEVTPCLSWRKPKGLSKVMGLLLTYTDGTRRSMGQVRHDCMEAAMVVGLSECMWLGVPNINESQVNWTETQRESNGLPGASSVHLSQPTVPEEAFRYLQVPWRGRLNWRFDSHQCHISHEDKDGVTVQDEQQEKYAQSCYLAFGPESMTFGS
;
A
#
# COMPACT_ATOMS: atom_id res chain seq x y z
N MET A 1 -35.24 14.12 2.86
CA MET A 1 -35.40 12.74 2.37
C MET A 1 -34.46 11.86 3.16
N TYR A 2 -34.99 10.98 4.02
CA TYR A 2 -34.21 10.11 4.89
C TYR A 2 -33.86 8.84 4.12
N TYR A 3 -32.58 8.54 3.91
CA TYR A 3 -32.15 7.29 3.29
C TYR A 3 -32.13 6.17 4.34
N THR A 4 -33.08 5.24 4.22
CA THR A 4 -33.08 3.94 4.90
C THR A 4 -31.91 3.09 4.41
N ARG A 5 -31.03 2.68 5.33
CA ARG A 5 -29.98 1.68 5.09
C ARG A 5 -30.60 0.29 4.91
N PRO A 6 -30.10 -0.57 4.00
CA PRO A 6 -30.52 -1.96 3.95
C PRO A 6 -30.12 -2.68 5.24
N ASN A 7 -31.06 -3.45 5.79
CA ASN A 7 -30.91 -4.25 7.00
C ASN A 7 -29.76 -5.25 6.88
N TYR A 8 -28.71 -5.06 7.68
CA TYR A 8 -27.72 -6.09 7.97
C TYR A 8 -28.26 -6.93 9.12
N THR A 9 -28.69 -8.16 8.87
CA THR A 9 -28.97 -9.11 9.96
C THR A 9 -27.63 -9.56 10.56
N PRO A 10 -27.32 -9.22 11.83
CA PRO A 10 -26.12 -9.72 12.47
C PRO A 10 -26.39 -11.16 12.89
N THR A 11 -25.78 -12.13 12.21
CA THR A 11 -25.59 -13.45 12.81
C THR A 11 -24.61 -13.29 13.97
N ASN A 12 -25.15 -13.33 15.18
CA ASN A 12 -24.42 -13.31 16.44
C ASN A 12 -23.42 -14.48 16.50
N SER A 13 -22.18 -14.24 16.05
CA SER A 13 -21.03 -15.07 16.38
C SER A 13 -20.06 -14.23 17.21
N PRO A 14 -19.78 -14.60 18.48
CA PRO A 14 -18.93 -13.80 19.37
C PRO A 14 -17.45 -13.71 18.99
N ALA A 15 -17.02 -14.32 17.88
CA ALA A 15 -15.60 -14.47 17.53
C ALA A 15 -15.13 -13.63 16.33
N ALA A 16 -15.98 -12.83 15.70
CA ALA A 16 -15.54 -11.91 14.64
C ALA A 16 -15.11 -10.57 15.25
N SER A 17 -13.97 -10.55 15.95
CA SER A 17 -13.30 -9.28 16.23
C SER A 17 -12.96 -8.65 14.87
N ARG A 18 -13.69 -7.60 14.49
CA ARG A 18 -13.53 -6.90 13.21
C ARG A 18 -12.24 -6.08 13.24
N SER A 19 -11.11 -6.75 13.06
CA SER A 19 -9.84 -6.07 12.80
C SER A 19 -9.95 -5.35 11.47
N ARG A 20 -10.15 -4.02 11.51
CA ARG A 20 -10.26 -3.14 10.33
C ARG A 20 -8.88 -2.87 9.74
N TYR A 21 -8.27 -3.89 9.13
CA TYR A 21 -7.03 -3.73 8.37
C TYR A 21 -7.30 -3.81 6.87
N LEU A 22 -6.62 -2.96 6.10
CA LEU A 22 -6.46 -3.05 4.67
C LEU A 22 -5.22 -3.90 4.40
N LEU A 23 -5.36 -4.99 3.65
CA LEU A 23 -4.24 -5.77 3.14
C LEU A 23 -4.25 -5.67 1.62
N THR A 24 -3.18 -5.15 1.04
CA THR A 24 -2.97 -5.12 -0.41
C THR A 24 -1.71 -5.89 -0.76
N SER A 25 -1.78 -6.70 -1.80
CA SER A 25 -0.65 -7.46 -2.33
C SER A 25 -0.50 -7.17 -3.81
N VAL A 26 0.73 -6.93 -4.29
CA VAL A 26 1.00 -6.71 -5.72
C VAL A 26 2.21 -7.50 -6.17
N LYS A 27 2.18 -7.92 -7.44
CA LYS A 27 3.33 -8.50 -8.12
C LYS A 27 4.35 -7.43 -8.47
N LEU A 28 5.63 -7.75 -8.36
CA LEU A 28 6.71 -6.82 -8.64
C LEU A 28 7.36 -7.05 -10.01
N GLU A 29 7.07 -8.18 -10.65
CA GLU A 29 7.52 -8.48 -12.00
C GLU A 29 6.95 -7.47 -13.00
N GLY A 30 7.81 -6.97 -13.89
CA GLY A 30 7.41 -6.05 -14.96
C GLY A 30 7.08 -4.65 -14.48
N VAL A 31 7.34 -4.29 -13.22
CA VAL A 31 7.22 -2.90 -12.75
C VAL A 31 8.26 -2.03 -13.49
N LYS A 32 7.77 -0.97 -14.13
CA LYS A 32 8.55 0.01 -14.88
C LYS A 32 8.78 1.29 -14.09
N GLU A 33 7.77 1.72 -13.34
CA GLU A 33 7.80 2.96 -12.55
C GLU A 33 7.14 2.74 -11.19
N VAL A 34 7.69 3.41 -10.18
CA VAL A 34 7.12 3.46 -8.83
C VAL A 34 6.86 4.91 -8.47
N THR A 35 5.62 5.19 -8.07
CA THR A 35 5.24 6.53 -7.58
C THR A 35 4.84 6.42 -6.11
N PRO A 36 5.66 6.93 -5.18
CA PRO A 36 5.30 6.95 -3.76
C PRO A 36 4.10 7.85 -3.48
N CYS A 37 3.21 7.44 -2.59
CA CYS A 37 2.15 8.26 -2.04
C CYS A 37 2.46 8.57 -0.58
N LEU A 38 2.55 9.84 -0.20
CA LEU A 38 2.81 10.26 1.17
C LEU A 38 1.53 10.45 1.98
N SER A 39 1.69 10.56 3.29
CA SER A 39 0.62 10.93 4.20
C SER A 39 0.11 12.35 3.89
N TRP A 40 -1.19 12.45 3.62
CA TRP A 40 -1.89 13.74 3.48
C TRP A 40 -1.89 14.58 4.77
N ARG A 41 -1.73 13.93 5.94
CA ARG A 41 -1.60 14.63 7.21
C ARG A 41 -0.18 15.16 7.32
N LYS A 42 -0.04 16.46 7.59
CA LYS A 42 1.25 17.10 7.91
C LYS A 42 1.96 16.29 8.99
N PRO A 43 3.11 15.67 8.70
CA PRO A 43 3.77 14.81 9.67
C PRO A 43 4.29 15.68 10.82
N LYS A 44 4.05 15.23 12.07
CA LYS A 44 4.79 15.71 13.24
C LYS A 44 6.06 14.87 13.39
N GLY A 45 6.91 14.84 12.38
CA GLY A 45 8.08 13.97 12.30
C GLY A 45 8.42 13.54 10.88
N LEU A 46 8.96 12.34 10.74
CA LEU A 46 9.35 11.76 9.45
C LEU A 46 8.13 11.59 8.53
N SER A 47 8.35 11.81 7.24
CA SER A 47 7.37 11.51 6.21
C SER A 47 6.98 10.04 6.29
N LYS A 48 5.69 9.75 6.04
CA LYS A 48 5.16 8.39 6.00
C LYS A 48 4.68 8.11 4.58
N VAL A 49 5.22 7.07 3.97
CA VAL A 49 4.69 6.52 2.73
C VAL A 49 3.45 5.73 3.08
N MET A 50 2.33 6.13 2.50
CA MET A 50 1.02 5.54 2.72
C MET A 50 0.70 4.43 1.73
N GLY A 51 1.33 4.48 0.57
CA GLY A 51 1.13 3.52 -0.50
C GLY A 51 2.05 3.79 -1.68
N LEU A 52 1.96 2.92 -2.67
CA LEU A 52 2.70 3.01 -3.92
C LEU A 52 1.72 2.88 -5.08
N LEU A 53 1.91 3.68 -6.14
CA LEU A 53 1.35 3.40 -7.44
C LEU A 53 2.43 2.80 -8.32
N LEU A 54 2.23 1.56 -8.75
CA LEU A 54 3.13 0.84 -9.64
C LEU A 54 2.59 0.93 -11.07
N THR A 55 3.45 1.33 -12.02
CA THR A 55 3.17 1.25 -13.46
C THR A 55 4.00 0.12 -14.05
N TYR A 56 3.36 -0.78 -14.77
CA TYR A 56 3.99 -1.95 -15.38
C TYR A 56 4.41 -1.66 -16.82
N THR A 57 5.27 -2.53 -17.38
CA THR A 57 5.75 -2.43 -18.77
C THR A 57 4.64 -2.58 -19.80
N ASP A 58 3.56 -3.29 -19.46
CA ASP A 58 2.34 -3.42 -20.28
C ASP A 58 1.43 -2.19 -20.22
N GLY A 59 1.82 -1.16 -19.46
CA GLY A 59 1.05 0.08 -19.27
C GLY A 59 -0.03 -0.01 -18.19
N THR A 60 -0.26 -1.18 -17.60
CA THR A 60 -1.20 -1.32 -16.48
C THR A 60 -0.65 -0.64 -15.23
N ARG A 61 -1.56 -0.31 -14.30
CA ARG A 61 -1.21 0.31 -13.03
C ARG A 61 -1.88 -0.42 -11.87
N ARG A 62 -1.17 -0.58 -10.75
CA ARG A 62 -1.71 -1.14 -9.51
C ARG A 62 -1.34 -0.26 -8.33
N SER A 63 -2.33 0.01 -7.47
CA SER A 63 -2.13 0.71 -6.21
C SER A 63 -1.88 -0.29 -5.09
N MET A 64 -0.97 0.06 -4.19
CA MET A 64 -0.67 -0.66 -2.97
C MET A 64 -0.78 0.29 -1.79
N GLY A 65 -1.30 -0.20 -0.66
CA GLY A 65 -1.56 0.62 0.51
C GLY A 65 -2.69 1.62 0.25
N GLN A 66 -2.60 2.78 0.88
CA GLN A 66 -3.55 3.87 0.70
C GLN A 66 -2.97 4.91 -0.27
N VAL A 67 -3.45 4.90 -1.51
CA VAL A 67 -3.03 5.84 -2.53
C VAL A 67 -4.05 6.96 -2.68
N ARG A 68 -3.55 8.20 -2.64
CA ARG A 68 -4.29 9.43 -2.90
C ARG A 68 -3.56 10.20 -3.99
N HIS A 69 -4.24 10.51 -5.07
CA HIS A 69 -3.63 11.16 -6.23
C HIS A 69 -3.05 12.54 -5.92
N ASP A 70 -3.63 13.27 -4.97
CA ASP A 70 -3.17 14.58 -4.50
C ASP A 70 -1.96 14.52 -3.55
N CYS A 71 -1.51 13.31 -3.19
CA CYS A 71 -0.39 13.08 -2.27
C CYS A 71 0.72 12.23 -2.91
N MET A 72 0.76 12.18 -4.25
CA MET A 72 1.78 11.45 -4.99
C MET A 72 3.06 12.29 -5.13
N GLU A 73 4.19 11.64 -4.92
CA GLU A 73 5.52 12.16 -5.24
C GLU A 73 5.82 11.99 -6.73
N ALA A 74 7.02 12.41 -7.16
CA ALA A 74 7.48 12.17 -8.51
C ALA A 74 7.62 10.66 -8.79
N ALA A 75 7.24 10.25 -10.00
CA ALA A 75 7.43 8.88 -10.46
C ALA A 75 8.93 8.57 -10.61
N MET A 76 9.34 7.41 -10.10
CA MET A 76 10.70 6.91 -10.16
C MET A 76 10.78 5.79 -11.20
N VAL A 77 11.61 5.95 -12.24
CA VAL A 77 11.79 4.95 -13.30
C VAL A 77 12.76 3.87 -12.82
N VAL A 78 12.32 2.61 -12.81
CA VAL A 78 13.10 1.46 -12.32
C VAL A 78 14.42 1.31 -13.09
N GLY A 79 14.40 1.45 -14.41
CA GLY A 79 15.59 1.41 -15.24
C GLY A 79 16.40 0.12 -15.06
N LEU A 80 17.68 0.26 -14.69
CA LEU A 80 18.60 -0.86 -14.43
C LEU A 80 18.66 -1.27 -12.95
N SER A 81 17.80 -0.71 -12.10
CA SER A 81 17.78 -1.05 -10.69
C SER A 81 17.34 -2.50 -10.47
N GLU A 82 18.12 -3.27 -9.72
CA GLU A 82 17.80 -4.66 -9.40
C GLU A 82 16.74 -4.80 -8.29
N CYS A 83 16.54 -3.74 -7.49
CA CYS A 83 15.62 -3.74 -6.35
C CYS A 83 15.21 -2.33 -5.91
N MET A 84 14.09 -2.25 -5.22
CA MET A 84 13.70 -1.07 -4.47
C MET A 84 14.21 -1.16 -3.04
N TRP A 85 14.56 -0.03 -2.45
CA TRP A 85 14.89 0.10 -1.03
C TRP A 85 13.80 0.89 -0.33
N LEU A 86 13.16 0.27 0.65
CA LEU A 86 12.16 0.92 1.50
C LEU A 86 12.81 1.34 2.81
N GLY A 87 12.92 2.64 3.05
CA GLY A 87 13.37 3.16 4.33
C GLY A 87 12.25 3.05 5.34
N VAL A 88 12.48 2.32 6.42
CA VAL A 88 11.55 2.08 7.51
C VAL A 88 12.13 2.72 8.77
N PRO A 89 11.36 3.45 9.59
CA PRO A 89 11.87 4.03 10.81
C PRO A 89 12.59 3.00 11.68
N ASN A 90 13.79 3.36 12.13
CA ASN A 90 14.56 2.60 13.10
C ASN A 90 13.99 2.87 14.50
N ILE A 91 12.87 2.22 14.80
CA ILE A 91 12.20 2.40 16.09
C ILE A 91 12.83 1.43 17.09
N ASN A 92 13.38 1.97 18.18
CA ASN A 92 13.80 1.15 19.31
C ASN A 92 12.59 0.38 19.84
N GLU A 93 12.62 -0.95 19.75
CA GLU A 93 11.52 -1.82 20.16
C GLU A 93 11.10 -1.62 21.63
N SER A 94 12.03 -1.13 22.46
CA SER A 94 11.81 -0.78 23.87
C SER A 94 10.96 0.48 24.09
N GLN A 95 10.77 1.33 23.07
CA GLN A 95 9.99 2.57 23.15
C GLN A 95 8.61 2.45 22.50
N VAL A 96 8.33 1.34 21.81
CA VAL A 96 7.02 1.07 21.21
C VAL A 96 6.24 0.17 22.15
N ASN A 97 5.06 0.63 22.55
CA ASN A 97 4.15 -0.19 23.34
C ASN A 97 3.45 -1.19 22.40
N TRP A 98 4.16 -2.27 22.05
CA TRP A 98 3.65 -3.32 21.16
C TRP A 98 2.51 -4.07 21.86
N THR A 99 1.32 -4.13 21.25
CA THR A 99 0.27 -5.09 21.68
C THR A 99 0.70 -6.51 21.28
N GLU A 100 0.26 -7.55 22.00
CA GLU A 100 0.63 -8.97 21.74
C GLU A 100 0.49 -9.39 20.27
N THR A 101 -0.55 -8.92 19.60
CA THR A 101 -0.82 -9.11 18.16
C THR A 101 0.27 -8.58 17.22
N GLN A 102 1.14 -7.68 17.69
CA GLN A 102 2.20 -7.04 16.90
C GLN A 102 3.51 -7.84 16.92
N ARG A 103 3.71 -8.72 17.91
CA ARG A 103 4.89 -9.61 17.97
C ARG A 103 4.77 -10.79 17.01
N GLU A 104 3.56 -11.14 16.61
CA GLU A 104 3.27 -12.28 15.74
C GLU A 104 3.34 -11.92 14.24
N SER A 105 3.30 -10.63 13.89
CA SER A 105 3.49 -10.17 12.51
C SER A 105 4.97 -9.97 12.21
N ASN A 106 5.58 -10.90 11.45
CA ASN A 106 6.96 -10.79 10.94
C ASN A 106 7.20 -9.60 9.97
N GLY A 107 6.29 -8.63 9.88
CA GLY A 107 6.37 -7.49 8.99
C GLY A 107 7.15 -6.33 9.62
N LEU A 108 7.82 -5.53 8.79
CA LEU A 108 8.48 -4.30 9.25
C LEU A 108 7.46 -3.15 9.32
N PRO A 109 7.64 -2.14 10.20
CA PRO A 109 6.85 -0.92 10.21
C PRO A 109 6.74 -0.29 8.81
N GLY A 110 5.72 0.55 8.62
CA GLY A 110 5.49 1.22 7.35
C GLY A 110 6.69 2.01 6.84
N ALA A 111 6.83 2.06 5.53
CA ALA A 111 7.89 2.81 4.88
C ALA A 111 7.71 4.33 5.09
N SER A 112 8.84 5.01 5.17
CA SER A 112 9.00 6.46 5.27
C SER A 112 9.70 7.04 4.04
N SER A 113 10.46 6.21 3.32
CA SER A 113 11.10 6.60 2.06
C SER A 113 11.18 5.43 1.08
N VAL A 114 11.39 5.76 -0.20
CA VAL A 114 11.53 4.82 -1.31
C VAL A 114 12.74 5.24 -2.13
N HIS A 115 13.64 4.30 -2.43
CA HIS A 115 14.84 4.54 -3.23
C HIS A 115 15.04 3.43 -4.27
N LEU A 116 15.59 3.78 -5.44
CA LEU A 116 15.95 2.83 -6.50
C LEU A 116 17.44 2.48 -6.53
N SER A 117 18.23 3.13 -5.69
CA SER A 117 19.64 2.79 -5.44
C SER A 117 19.81 2.58 -3.94
N GLN A 118 20.82 1.79 -3.58
CA GLN A 118 21.14 1.59 -2.17
C GLN A 118 21.48 2.93 -1.52
N PRO A 119 20.78 3.33 -0.45
CA PRO A 119 21.11 4.53 0.30
C PRO A 119 22.55 4.44 0.82
N THR A 120 23.39 5.37 0.40
CA THR A 120 24.84 5.33 0.69
C THR A 120 25.17 5.89 2.07
N VAL A 121 24.30 6.73 2.62
CA VAL A 121 24.44 7.30 3.96
C VAL A 121 23.52 6.51 4.89
N PRO A 122 24.06 5.78 5.88
CA PRO A 122 23.23 5.19 6.93
C PRO A 122 22.62 6.32 7.74
N GLU A 123 21.36 6.61 7.48
CA GLU A 123 20.58 7.51 8.31
C GLU A 123 20.18 6.72 9.56
N GLU A 124 20.72 7.07 10.73
CA GLU A 124 20.50 6.34 11.99
C GLU A 124 19.00 6.17 12.32
N ALA A 125 18.16 7.05 11.77
CA ALA A 125 16.71 7.03 11.90
C ALA A 125 16.00 5.98 11.02
N PHE A 126 16.70 5.30 10.10
CA PHE A 126 16.10 4.33 9.19
C PHE A 126 16.85 3.00 9.11
N ARG A 127 16.07 1.92 9.00
CA ARG A 127 16.51 0.64 8.48
C ARG A 127 15.95 0.46 7.07
N TYR A 128 16.72 -0.11 6.18
CA TYR A 128 16.29 -0.28 4.79
C TYR A 128 15.94 -1.73 4.50
N LEU A 129 14.72 -1.95 4.01
CA LEU A 129 14.29 -3.23 3.43
C LEU A 129 14.61 -3.23 1.94
N GLN A 130 15.45 -4.18 1.51
CA GLN A 130 15.68 -4.46 0.10
C GLN A 130 14.52 -5.28 -0.45
N VAL A 131 13.90 -4.82 -1.54
CA VAL A 131 12.75 -5.43 -2.18
C VAL A 131 13.10 -5.71 -3.66
N PRO A 132 13.50 -6.94 -4.00
CA PRO A 132 13.75 -7.34 -5.39
C PRO A 132 12.53 -7.14 -6.29
N TRP A 133 12.73 -6.86 -7.59
CA TRP A 133 11.64 -6.75 -8.58
C TRP A 133 11.06 -8.10 -9.02
N ARG A 134 10.76 -8.95 -8.05
CA ARG A 134 10.17 -10.28 -8.21
C ARG A 134 9.35 -10.62 -6.97
N GLY A 135 8.49 -11.62 -7.08
CA GLY A 135 7.57 -12.02 -6.04
C GLY A 135 6.50 -10.97 -5.78
N ARG A 136 5.95 -11.01 -4.57
CA ARG A 136 4.88 -10.13 -4.11
C ARG A 136 5.34 -9.24 -2.98
N LEU A 137 4.97 -7.96 -3.08
CA LEU A 137 5.01 -7.05 -1.94
C LEU A 137 3.64 -7.09 -1.26
N ASN A 138 3.63 -7.19 0.05
CA ASN A 138 2.43 -7.21 0.88
C ASN A 138 2.46 -6.00 1.79
N TRP A 139 1.34 -5.28 1.82
CA TRP A 139 1.19 -4.06 2.59
C TRP A 139 -0.08 -4.15 3.42
N ARG A 140 0.09 -4.29 4.74
CA ARG A 140 -0.98 -4.31 5.71
C ARG A 140 -1.06 -2.97 6.42
N PHE A 141 -2.23 -2.37 6.44
CA PHE A 141 -2.48 -1.09 7.05
C PHE A 141 -3.70 -1.18 7.97
N ASP A 142 -3.55 -0.81 9.24
CA ASP A 142 -4.67 -0.61 10.15
C ASP A 142 -4.65 0.81 10.72
N SER A 143 -5.63 1.14 11.57
CA SER A 143 -5.74 2.50 12.11
C SER A 143 -4.56 2.95 12.97
N HIS A 144 -3.69 2.03 13.38
CA HIS A 144 -2.54 2.29 14.26
C HIS A 144 -1.21 1.88 13.63
N GLN A 145 -1.20 0.96 12.66
CA GLN A 145 0.00 0.28 12.21
C GLN A 145 0.05 0.14 10.69
N CYS A 146 1.27 -0.01 10.20
CA CYS A 146 1.58 -0.28 8.82
C CYS A 146 2.66 -1.33 8.82
N HIS A 147 2.45 -2.43 8.11
CA HIS A 147 3.39 -3.54 8.01
C HIS A 147 3.67 -3.86 6.55
N ILE A 148 4.95 -4.03 6.24
CA ILE A 148 5.43 -4.37 4.90
C ILE A 148 6.18 -5.71 4.98
N SER A 149 5.85 -6.62 4.07
CA SER A 149 6.59 -7.86 3.87
C SER A 149 6.74 -8.16 2.38
N HIS A 150 7.79 -8.88 2.03
CA HIS A 150 8.09 -9.31 0.67
C HIS A 150 8.17 -10.83 0.62
N GLU A 151 7.56 -11.43 -0.41
CA GLU A 151 7.52 -12.87 -0.62
C GLU A 151 8.06 -13.19 -2.02
N ASP A 152 9.19 -13.90 -2.09
CA ASP A 152 9.86 -14.28 -3.34
C ASP A 152 9.06 -15.26 -4.23
N LYS A 153 7.94 -15.82 -3.75
CA LYS A 153 7.12 -16.80 -4.49
C LYS A 153 5.79 -16.18 -4.92
N ASP A 154 5.32 -16.58 -6.10
CA ASP A 154 3.95 -16.35 -6.59
C ASP A 154 2.92 -17.09 -5.70
N GLY A 155 2.68 -16.59 -4.49
CA GLY A 155 1.50 -16.95 -3.73
C GLY A 155 0.27 -16.39 -4.45
N VAL A 156 -0.50 -17.23 -5.14
CA VAL A 156 -1.82 -16.83 -5.64
C VAL A 156 -2.69 -16.56 -4.42
N THR A 157 -3.08 -15.30 -4.22
CA THR A 157 -4.05 -14.94 -3.19
C THR A 157 -5.31 -14.37 -3.84
N VAL A 158 -6.45 -14.68 -3.22
CA VAL A 158 -7.84 -14.39 -3.63
C VAL A 158 -8.15 -12.88 -3.81
N GLN A 159 -7.16 -12.00 -3.62
CA GLN A 159 -7.31 -10.54 -3.67
C GLN A 159 -7.28 -9.94 -5.07
N ASP A 160 -6.71 -10.63 -6.07
CA ASP A 160 -6.62 -10.12 -7.44
C ASP A 160 -8.04 -9.84 -8.02
N GLU A 161 -9.04 -10.67 -7.68
CA GLU A 161 -10.45 -10.47 -8.06
C GLU A 161 -11.13 -9.30 -7.31
N GLN A 162 -10.78 -9.08 -6.04
CA GLN A 162 -11.41 -8.05 -5.22
C GLN A 162 -10.90 -6.65 -5.60
N GLN A 163 -9.62 -6.54 -5.94
CA GLN A 163 -9.00 -5.30 -6.39
C GLN A 163 -9.49 -4.90 -7.79
N GLU A 164 -9.77 -5.89 -8.66
CA GLU A 164 -10.44 -5.68 -9.95
C GLU A 164 -11.89 -5.23 -9.79
N LYS A 165 -12.65 -5.80 -8.84
CA LYS A 165 -14.02 -5.33 -8.51
C LYS A 165 -14.04 -3.91 -7.97
N TYR A 166 -13.07 -3.52 -7.12
CA TYR A 166 -12.94 -2.14 -6.65
C TYR A 166 -12.53 -1.18 -7.77
N ALA A 167 -11.61 -1.58 -8.65
CA ALA A 167 -11.21 -0.76 -9.81
C ALA A 167 -12.37 -0.58 -10.80
N GLN A 168 -13.14 -1.63 -11.11
CA GLN A 168 -14.35 -1.55 -11.95
C GLN A 168 -15.42 -0.67 -11.31
N SER A 169 -15.62 -0.76 -9.99
CA SER A 169 -16.54 0.12 -9.27
C SER A 169 -16.15 1.60 -9.38
N CYS A 170 -14.85 1.92 -9.28
CA CYS A 170 -14.36 3.28 -9.48
C CYS A 170 -14.50 3.78 -10.94
N TYR A 171 -14.26 2.91 -11.93
CA TYR A 171 -14.48 3.27 -13.34
C TYR A 171 -15.96 3.55 -13.65
N LEU A 172 -16.89 2.81 -13.05
CA LEU A 172 -18.32 3.05 -13.19
C LEU A 172 -18.81 4.29 -12.44
N ALA A 173 -18.12 4.69 -11.36
CA ALA A 173 -18.43 5.90 -10.59
C ALA A 173 -17.90 7.20 -11.24
N PHE A 174 -16.93 7.11 -12.14
CA PHE A 174 -16.25 8.27 -12.76
C PHE A 174 -16.13 8.19 -14.30
N GLY A 175 -16.93 7.34 -14.95
CA GLY A 175 -17.04 7.32 -16.41
C GLY A 175 -17.62 8.64 -16.94
N PRO A 176 -17.25 9.07 -18.17
CA PRO A 176 -17.65 10.37 -18.67
C PRO A 176 -19.16 10.43 -18.82
N GLU A 177 -19.80 11.36 -18.12
CA GLU A 177 -21.13 11.82 -18.51
C GLU A 177 -21.06 12.19 -20.00
N SER A 178 -21.90 11.51 -20.76
CA SER A 178 -22.20 11.75 -22.16
C SER A 178 -22.29 13.25 -22.46
N MET A 179 -21.26 13.78 -23.12
CA MET A 179 -21.31 15.07 -23.79
C MET A 179 -22.25 14.90 -24.99
N THR A 180 -23.53 15.21 -24.81
CA THR A 180 -24.48 15.33 -25.91
C THR A 180 -24.23 16.68 -26.58
N PHE A 181 -23.62 16.65 -27.76
CA PHE A 181 -23.62 17.81 -28.66
C PHE A 181 -25.03 17.98 -29.22
N GLY A 182 -25.74 19.01 -28.77
CA GLY A 182 -26.93 19.51 -29.46
C GLY A 182 -26.51 20.17 -30.77
N SER A 183 -27.08 19.71 -31.88
CA SER A 183 -27.11 20.45 -33.15
C SER A 183 -28.36 21.32 -33.20
#